data_AF-A0A1H3ES64-F1
#
_entry.id   AF-A0A1H3ES64-F1
#
_cell.length_a   1.000
_cell.length_b   1.000
_cell.length_c   1.000
_cell.angle_alpha   90.00
_cell.angle_beta   90.00
_cell.angle_gamma   90.00
#
_symmetry.space_group_name_H-M   'P 1'
#
loop_
_entity.id
_entity.type
_entity.pdbx_description
1 polymer ?
#
loop_
_entity_poly.entity_id
_entity_poly.type
_entity_poly.pdbx_seq_one_letter_code
_entity_poly.pdbx_strand_id
1 'polypeptide(L)'
;MYILKKIAPVLVMLVLFIQCSNESKYIVEKGKVGLLDKNTKVEQLTTIFENDSLVSILHAEKDKELFSNETDEFIVYSKEGNKLLEIAPQKQQDSLSKIKSIQIFDVNYKTDKGISLQSTFKDINENYMVNKVETTLTSATLFIDELNATIAIDKKDLGLNSFSREEISIDQIPDIAKVKYFTIWFN
;
A
#
# COMPACT_ATOMS: atom_id res chain seq x y z
N MET A 1 -21.13 -32.02 -44.76
CA MET A 1 -21.72 -31.44 -43.52
C MET A 1 -21.21 -32.05 -42.20
N TYR A 2 -20.20 -32.92 -42.21
CA TYR A 2 -19.71 -33.60 -40.98
C TYR A 2 -18.47 -32.94 -40.37
N ILE A 3 -17.73 -32.15 -41.15
CA ILE A 3 -16.46 -31.52 -40.75
C ILE A 3 -16.70 -30.26 -39.89
N LEU A 4 -17.73 -29.45 -40.20
CA LEU A 4 -18.07 -28.26 -39.40
C LEU A 4 -18.50 -28.60 -37.96
N LYS A 5 -19.05 -29.79 -37.71
CA LYS A 5 -19.48 -30.23 -36.37
C LYS A 5 -18.31 -30.59 -35.43
N LYS A 6 -17.12 -30.89 -35.98
CA LYS A 6 -15.93 -31.24 -35.18
C LYS A 6 -15.04 -30.05 -34.84
N ILE A 7 -15.26 -28.90 -35.45
CA ILE A 7 -14.52 -27.65 -35.18
C ILE A 7 -15.14 -26.88 -34.01
N ALA A 8 -16.45 -27.07 -33.77
CA ALA A 8 -17.20 -26.43 -32.68
C ALA A 8 -16.62 -26.69 -31.26
N PRO A 9 -16.21 -27.91 -30.86
CA PRO A 9 -15.67 -28.12 -29.52
C PRO A 9 -14.24 -27.57 -29.33
N VAL A 10 -13.47 -27.38 -30.42
CA VAL A 10 -12.10 -26.85 -30.34
C VAL A 10 -12.10 -25.34 -30.13
N LEU A 11 -13.07 -24.62 -30.71
CA LEU A 11 -13.21 -23.18 -30.53
C LEU A 11 -13.67 -22.82 -29.10
N VAL A 12 -14.50 -23.65 -28.47
CA VAL A 12 -14.98 -23.45 -27.08
C VAL A 12 -13.85 -23.68 -26.06
N MET A 13 -12.86 -24.52 -26.36
CA MET A 13 -11.73 -24.78 -25.47
C MET A 13 -10.70 -23.64 -25.44
N LEU A 14 -10.60 -22.81 -26.49
CA LEU A 14 -9.72 -21.65 -26.52
C LEU A 14 -10.23 -20.46 -25.68
N VAL A 15 -11.52 -20.40 -25.34
CA VAL A 15 -12.10 -19.28 -24.58
C VAL A 15 -11.90 -19.44 -23.06
N LEU A 16 -11.49 -20.62 -22.58
CA LEU A 16 -11.34 -20.90 -21.15
C LEU A 16 -10.04 -20.35 -20.52
N PHE A 17 -9.14 -19.75 -21.30
CA PHE A 17 -7.88 -19.18 -20.80
C PHE A 17 -7.89 -17.66 -20.66
N ILE A 18 -9.00 -16.97 -20.92
CA ILE A 18 -9.15 -15.55 -20.54
C ILE A 18 -9.67 -15.49 -19.10
N GLN A 19 -8.94 -16.08 -18.16
CA GLN A 19 -8.99 -15.59 -16.79
C GLN A 19 -8.09 -14.36 -16.76
N CYS A 20 -8.66 -13.20 -17.08
CA CYS A 20 -8.05 -11.93 -16.71
C CYS A 20 -8.17 -11.84 -15.19
N SER A 21 -7.24 -12.47 -14.48
CA SER A 21 -7.23 -12.42 -13.03
C SER A 21 -6.83 -11.00 -12.65
N ASN A 22 -7.77 -10.26 -12.05
CA ASN A 22 -7.51 -8.95 -11.43
C ASN A 22 -6.56 -9.05 -10.21
N GLU A 23 -5.85 -10.17 -10.04
CA GLU A 23 -4.94 -10.43 -8.92
C GLU A 23 -3.84 -9.39 -8.83
N SER A 24 -3.38 -8.84 -9.97
CA SER A 24 -2.37 -7.77 -9.98
C SER A 24 -2.85 -6.47 -9.32
N LYS A 25 -4.16 -6.25 -9.14
CA LYS A 25 -4.70 -5.04 -8.49
C LYS A 25 -4.29 -4.95 -7.02
N TYR A 26 -3.95 -6.07 -6.38
CA TYR A 26 -3.68 -6.14 -4.94
C TYR A 26 -2.26 -6.60 -4.59
N ILE A 27 -1.35 -6.65 -5.57
CA ILE A 27 0.04 -7.04 -5.33
C ILE A 27 0.85 -5.84 -4.83
N VAL A 28 1.67 -6.08 -3.82
CA VAL A 28 2.58 -5.10 -3.22
C VAL A 28 4.03 -5.55 -3.43
N GLU A 29 4.83 -4.72 -4.08
CA GLU A 29 6.23 -4.98 -4.38
C GLU A 29 7.04 -3.69 -4.24
N LYS A 30 8.37 -3.78 -4.28
CA LYS A 30 9.23 -2.59 -4.25
C LYS A 30 8.91 -1.67 -5.43
N GLY A 31 8.41 -0.46 -5.13
CA GLY A 31 8.05 0.54 -6.14
C GLY A 31 6.77 0.23 -6.92
N LYS A 32 5.91 -0.66 -6.42
CA LYS A 32 4.61 -1.00 -7.01
C LYS A 32 3.57 -1.34 -5.95
N VAL A 33 2.38 -0.75 -6.06
CA VAL A 33 1.21 -1.08 -5.23
C VAL A 33 0.00 -1.18 -6.14
N GLY A 34 -0.44 -2.42 -6.38
CA GLY A 34 -1.53 -2.71 -7.29
C GLY A 34 -1.24 -2.21 -8.71
N LEU A 35 -2.06 -1.26 -9.16
CA LEU A 35 -1.97 -0.64 -10.48
C LEU A 35 -0.98 0.54 -10.54
N LEU A 36 -0.41 0.95 -9.41
CA LEU A 36 0.48 2.10 -9.29
C LEU A 36 1.95 1.65 -9.28
N ASP A 37 2.80 2.35 -10.01
CA ASP A 37 4.25 2.14 -10.03
C ASP A 37 5.05 3.46 -9.97
N LYS A 38 6.38 3.36 -9.87
CA LYS A 38 7.32 4.51 -9.80
C LYS A 38 7.23 5.54 -10.93
N ASN A 39 6.55 5.22 -12.02
CA ASN A 39 6.35 6.12 -13.16
C ASN A 39 4.95 6.71 -13.21
N THR A 40 4.01 6.20 -12.41
CA THR A 40 2.67 6.74 -12.31
C THR A 40 2.71 8.20 -11.85
N LYS A 41 1.99 9.05 -12.60
CA LYS A 41 1.81 10.46 -12.32
C LYS A 41 0.45 10.72 -11.68
N VAL A 42 0.35 11.83 -10.95
CA VAL A 42 -0.90 12.28 -10.30
C VAL A 42 -2.05 12.38 -11.29
N GLU A 43 -1.84 12.94 -12.48
CA GLU A 43 -2.88 13.09 -13.50
C GLU A 43 -3.50 11.75 -13.95
N GLN A 44 -2.78 10.64 -13.81
CA GLN A 44 -3.24 9.32 -14.22
C GLN A 44 -4.15 8.65 -13.19
N LEU A 45 -4.18 9.15 -11.94
CA LEU A 45 -4.94 8.55 -10.85
C LEU A 45 -6.45 8.49 -11.14
N THR A 46 -7.00 9.51 -11.78
CA THR A 46 -8.43 9.56 -12.17
C THR A 46 -8.80 8.47 -13.17
N THR A 47 -7.87 8.10 -14.05
CA THR A 47 -8.08 7.02 -15.03
C THR A 47 -7.86 5.65 -14.39
N ILE A 48 -6.80 5.50 -13.59
CA ILE A 48 -6.48 4.23 -12.91
C ILE A 48 -7.61 3.81 -11.96
N PHE A 49 -8.21 4.78 -11.27
CA PHE A 49 -9.29 4.59 -10.32
C PHE A 49 -10.64 5.06 -10.86
N GLU A 50 -10.88 4.98 -12.16
CA GLU A 50 -12.15 5.41 -12.78
C GLU A 50 -13.39 4.67 -12.23
N ASN A 51 -13.18 3.47 -11.69
CA ASN A 51 -14.21 2.62 -11.08
C ASN A 51 -14.28 2.77 -9.55
N ASP A 52 -13.43 3.59 -8.97
CA ASP A 52 -13.35 3.86 -7.54
C ASP A 52 -13.60 5.37 -7.30
N SER A 53 -13.80 5.78 -6.06
CA SER A 53 -13.99 7.19 -5.69
C SER A 53 -12.66 7.79 -5.27
N LEU A 54 -12.19 8.81 -6.00
CA LEU A 54 -10.94 9.53 -5.69
C LEU A 54 -11.24 10.88 -5.03
N VAL A 55 -10.69 11.11 -3.84
CA VAL A 55 -10.76 12.39 -3.12
C VAL A 55 -9.38 13.04 -3.11
N SER A 56 -9.30 14.29 -3.56
CA SER A 56 -8.06 15.07 -3.55
C SER A 56 -8.08 16.10 -2.43
N ILE A 57 -7.08 16.07 -1.57
CA ILE A 57 -6.83 17.07 -0.53
C ILE A 57 -5.59 17.84 -0.99
N LEU A 58 -5.83 19.03 -1.54
CA LEU A 58 -4.76 19.89 -2.05
C LEU A 58 -4.45 20.96 -1.04
N HIS A 59 -3.19 21.04 -0.65
CA HIS A 59 -2.68 22.09 0.21
C HIS A 59 -2.15 23.23 -0.66
N ALA A 60 -2.32 24.46 -0.22
CA ALA A 60 -1.75 25.60 -0.92
C ALA A 60 -0.23 25.58 -0.73
N GLU A 61 0.53 25.97 -1.77
CA GLU A 61 1.92 26.40 -1.60
C GLU A 61 1.95 27.65 -0.70
N LYS A 62 1.82 27.49 0.62
CA LYS A 62 2.00 28.59 1.57
C LYS A 62 3.48 28.73 1.90
N ASP A 63 3.94 29.97 1.83
CA ASP A 63 5.23 30.43 2.33
C ASP A 63 5.54 29.83 3.70
N LYS A 64 6.48 28.88 3.75
CA LYS A 64 7.37 28.55 4.89
C LYS A 64 6.78 28.77 6.31
N GLU A 65 5.52 28.47 6.57
CA GLU A 65 5.04 28.43 7.94
C GLU A 65 5.58 27.15 8.53
N LEU A 66 6.51 27.32 9.47
CA LEU A 66 7.42 26.35 10.07
C LEU A 66 6.76 25.12 10.74
N PHE A 67 5.46 24.90 10.57
CA PHE A 67 4.68 23.95 11.36
C PHE A 67 3.70 23.06 10.57
N SER A 68 3.50 23.26 9.26
CA SER A 68 2.68 22.35 8.45
C SER A 68 3.54 21.51 7.50
N ASN A 69 3.72 20.23 7.83
CA ASN A 69 4.20 19.21 6.89
C ASN A 69 3.04 18.72 5.98
N GLU A 70 2.10 19.60 5.68
CA GLU A 70 0.92 19.25 4.90
C GLU A 70 1.33 19.06 3.44
N THR A 71 1.22 17.83 2.96
CA THR A 71 1.45 17.46 1.56
C THR A 71 0.11 17.17 0.90
N ASP A 72 0.00 17.36 -0.41
CA ASP A 72 -1.17 16.89 -1.14
C ASP A 72 -1.41 15.40 -0.90
N GLU A 73 -2.67 15.02 -0.78
CA GLU A 73 -3.09 13.63 -0.55
C GLU A 73 -4.21 13.26 -1.50
N PHE A 74 -4.12 12.06 -2.07
CA PHE A 74 -5.17 11.46 -2.88
C PHE A 74 -5.66 10.20 -2.20
N ILE A 75 -6.92 10.20 -1.77
CA ILE A 75 -7.53 9.09 -1.05
C ILE A 75 -8.44 8.32 -2.00
N VAL A 76 -8.20 7.03 -2.13
CA VAL A 76 -9.01 6.12 -2.95
C VAL A 76 -10.01 5.40 -2.05
N TYR A 77 -11.28 5.44 -2.41
CA TYR A 77 -12.36 4.68 -1.77
C TYR A 77 -13.00 3.73 -2.78
N SER A 78 -13.38 2.54 -2.32
CA SER A 78 -14.23 1.65 -3.12
C SER A 78 -15.62 2.27 -3.35
N LYS A 79 -16.38 1.72 -4.30
CA LYS A 79 -17.81 2.09 -4.50
C LYS A 79 -18.67 1.90 -3.25
N GLU A 80 -18.26 1.02 -2.35
CA GLU A 80 -18.94 0.73 -1.08
C GLU A 80 -18.56 1.71 0.04
N GLY A 81 -17.60 2.61 -0.20
CA GLY A 81 -17.15 3.63 0.76
C GLY A 81 -15.96 3.21 1.62
N ASN A 82 -15.41 2.01 1.44
CA ASN A 82 -14.21 1.58 2.18
C ASN A 82 -12.95 2.31 1.67
N LYS A 83 -12.14 2.87 2.57
CA LYS A 83 -10.84 3.48 2.24
C LYS A 83 -9.86 2.39 1.79
N LEU A 84 -9.26 2.56 0.61
CA LEU A 84 -8.38 1.57 -0.01
C LEU A 84 -6.91 1.97 0.11
N LEU A 85 -6.59 3.18 -0.37
CA LEU A 85 -5.23 3.70 -0.46
C LEU A 85 -5.21 5.19 -0.12
N GLU A 86 -4.08 5.65 0.38
CA GLU A 86 -3.74 7.08 0.47
C GLU A 86 -2.41 7.30 -0.24
N ILE A 87 -2.39 8.22 -1.19
CA ILE A 87 -1.31 8.42 -2.14
C ILE A 87 -0.79 9.84 -1.96
N ALA A 88 0.50 9.98 -1.67
CA ALA A 88 1.18 11.26 -1.57
C ALA A 88 2.08 11.47 -2.81
N PRO A 89 2.04 12.62 -3.48
CA PRO A 89 2.94 12.95 -4.58
C PRO A 89 4.30 13.44 -4.06
N GLN A 90 5.30 13.47 -4.94
CA GLN A 90 6.63 14.02 -4.64
C GLN A 90 6.64 15.56 -4.56
N LYS A 91 5.71 16.20 -5.26
CA LYS A 91 5.56 17.65 -5.39
C LYS A 91 4.09 18.02 -5.27
N GLN A 92 3.82 19.08 -4.52
CA GLN A 92 2.47 19.63 -4.35
C GLN A 92 2.04 20.35 -5.63
N GLN A 93 0.74 20.33 -5.90
CA GLN A 93 0.06 21.06 -6.98
C GLN A 93 0.64 20.80 -8.39
N ASP A 94 1.36 19.70 -8.58
CA ASP A 94 1.97 19.29 -9.85
C ASP A 94 1.33 17.98 -10.33
N SER A 95 0.51 18.06 -11.39
CA SER A 95 -0.17 16.89 -11.94
C SER A 95 0.77 15.90 -12.62
N LEU A 96 1.97 16.35 -13.03
CA LEU A 96 3.01 15.50 -13.61
C LEU A 96 3.91 14.88 -12.54
N SER A 97 3.72 15.26 -11.27
CA SER A 97 4.41 14.71 -10.14
C SER A 97 4.22 13.21 -10.04
N LYS A 98 5.30 12.51 -9.72
CA LYS A 98 5.26 11.08 -9.46
C LYS A 98 4.82 10.81 -8.02
N ILE A 99 4.42 9.59 -7.76
CA ILE A 99 4.07 9.12 -6.43
C ILE A 99 5.32 9.07 -5.55
N LYS A 100 5.22 9.61 -4.33
CA LYS A 100 6.24 9.53 -3.28
C LYS A 100 6.01 8.31 -2.40
N SER A 101 4.77 8.12 -1.97
CA SER A 101 4.40 7.03 -1.08
C SER A 101 2.94 6.65 -1.24
N ILE A 102 2.65 5.39 -0.89
CA ILE A 102 1.30 4.84 -0.84
C ILE A 102 1.13 4.14 0.49
N GLN A 103 0.15 4.58 1.27
CA GLN A 103 -0.29 3.88 2.47
C GLN A 103 -1.50 3.01 2.14
N ILE A 104 -1.45 1.76 2.59
CA ILE A 104 -2.44 0.73 2.32
C ILE A 104 -3.47 0.68 3.46
N PHE A 105 -4.76 0.64 3.11
CA PHE A 105 -5.87 0.50 4.06
C PHE A 105 -6.75 -0.73 3.77
N ASP A 106 -6.75 -1.22 2.52
CA ASP A 106 -7.48 -2.44 2.14
C ASP A 106 -6.65 -3.70 2.45
N VAL A 107 -7.27 -4.63 3.18
CA VAL A 107 -6.67 -5.90 3.63
C VAL A 107 -6.39 -6.89 2.50
N ASN A 108 -6.92 -6.67 1.30
CA ASN A 108 -6.67 -7.51 0.14
C ASN A 108 -5.25 -7.32 -0.43
N TYR A 109 -4.62 -6.16 -0.16
CA TYR A 109 -3.25 -5.90 -0.61
C TYR A 109 -2.25 -6.76 0.15
N LYS A 110 -1.41 -7.49 -0.60
CA LYS A 110 -0.41 -8.39 -0.04
C LYS A 110 0.86 -8.40 -0.88
N THR A 111 1.98 -8.66 -0.22
CA THR A 111 3.24 -8.90 -0.91
C THR A 111 3.29 -10.28 -1.56
N ASP A 112 4.30 -10.52 -2.39
CA ASP A 112 4.63 -11.84 -2.94
C ASP A 112 4.86 -12.90 -1.84
N LYS A 113 5.41 -12.48 -0.69
CA LYS A 113 5.57 -13.32 0.52
C LYS A 113 4.33 -13.34 1.43
N GLY A 114 3.22 -12.74 1.00
CA GLY A 114 1.94 -12.79 1.72
C GLY A 114 1.78 -11.81 2.88
N ILE A 115 2.69 -10.83 3.03
CA ILE A 115 2.58 -9.82 4.10
C ILE A 115 1.51 -8.79 3.73
N SER A 116 0.61 -8.52 4.67
CA SER A 116 -0.53 -7.61 4.52
C SER A 116 -0.86 -6.90 5.84
N LEU A 117 -1.91 -6.07 5.86
CA LEU A 117 -2.43 -5.46 7.09
C LEU A 117 -2.92 -6.49 8.13
N GLN A 118 -3.17 -7.74 7.72
CA GLN A 118 -3.61 -8.80 8.64
C GLN A 118 -2.42 -9.56 9.27
N SER A 119 -1.20 -9.30 8.80
CA SER A 119 0.01 -9.96 9.30
C SER A 119 0.35 -9.56 10.72
N THR A 120 1.08 -10.44 11.39
CA THR A 120 1.69 -10.21 12.70
C THR A 120 3.16 -9.82 12.54
N PHE A 121 3.77 -9.34 13.62
CA PHE A 121 5.20 -9.06 13.65
C PHE A 121 6.02 -10.31 13.31
N LYS A 122 5.60 -11.48 13.83
CA LYS A 122 6.23 -12.75 13.51
C LYS A 122 6.25 -13.03 12.01
N ASP A 123 5.09 -12.90 11.35
CA ASP A 123 5.00 -13.11 9.90
C ASP A 123 5.98 -12.20 9.15
N ILE A 124 6.07 -10.93 9.55
CA ILE A 124 6.98 -9.96 8.94
C ILE A 124 8.44 -10.38 9.14
N ASN A 125 8.82 -10.69 10.39
CA ASN A 125 10.21 -10.99 10.75
C ASN A 125 10.71 -12.33 10.16
N GLU A 126 9.81 -13.27 9.89
CA GLU A 126 10.13 -14.53 9.20
C GLU A 126 10.29 -14.36 7.68
N ASN A 127 9.67 -13.35 7.08
CA ASN A 127 9.64 -13.16 5.62
C ASN A 127 10.52 -12.02 5.11
N TYR A 128 10.79 -11.00 5.93
CA TYR A 128 11.60 -9.84 5.58
C TYR A 128 12.55 -9.45 6.71
N MET A 129 13.74 -8.96 6.33
CA MET A 129 14.66 -8.37 7.29
C MET A 129 14.13 -7.00 7.73
N VAL A 130 13.97 -6.80 9.03
CA VAL A 130 13.71 -5.47 9.62
C VAL A 130 15.03 -4.75 9.78
N ASN A 131 15.28 -3.75 8.95
CA ASN A 131 16.54 -3.02 8.89
C ASN A 131 16.72 -2.03 10.05
N LYS A 132 15.60 -1.46 10.52
CA LYS A 132 15.57 -0.45 11.57
C LYS A 132 14.21 -0.46 12.26
N VAL A 133 14.22 -0.17 13.56
CA VAL A 133 13.02 0.18 14.31
C VAL A 133 13.15 1.64 14.77
N GLU A 134 12.17 2.46 14.45
CA GLU A 134 12.04 3.80 15.02
C GLU A 134 10.77 3.88 15.86
N THR A 135 10.86 4.60 16.98
CA THR A 135 9.73 4.70 17.88
C THR A 135 9.08 6.08 17.76
N THR A 136 7.78 6.09 17.49
CA THR A 136 6.95 7.31 17.56
C THR A 136 6.25 7.39 18.91
N LEU A 137 5.44 8.44 19.11
CA LEU A 137 4.63 8.57 20.31
C LEU A 137 3.64 7.39 20.48
N THR A 138 3.12 6.83 19.38
CA THR A 138 2.01 5.85 19.40
C THR A 138 2.33 4.52 18.72
N SER A 139 3.48 4.39 18.07
CA SER A 139 3.84 3.19 17.32
C SER A 139 5.34 2.89 17.39
N ALA A 140 5.69 1.64 17.10
CA ALA A 140 7.02 1.26 16.61
C ALA A 140 6.93 1.10 15.09
N THR A 141 7.81 1.76 14.35
CA THR A 141 7.87 1.74 12.89
C THR A 141 9.06 0.90 12.45
N LEU A 142 8.77 -0.19 11.75
CA LEU A 142 9.74 -1.11 11.15
C LEU A 142 10.08 -0.64 9.75
N PHE A 143 11.37 -0.57 9.42
CA PHE A 143 11.85 -0.27 8.07
C PHE A 143 12.27 -1.57 7.37
N ILE A 144 11.78 -1.76 6.15
CA ILE A 144 12.05 -2.94 5.31
C ILE A 144 12.63 -2.47 3.98
N ASP A 145 13.96 -2.52 3.84
CA ASP A 145 14.69 -1.99 2.68
C ASP A 145 14.41 -2.79 1.40
N GLU A 146 14.12 -4.10 1.56
CA GLU A 146 13.78 -5.00 0.45
C GLU A 146 12.53 -4.51 -0.30
N LEU A 147 11.53 -4.00 0.43
CA LEU A 147 10.30 -3.45 -0.13
C LEU A 147 10.33 -1.93 -0.31
N ASN A 148 11.35 -1.26 0.24
CA ASN A 148 11.34 0.19 0.48
C ASN A 148 10.06 0.61 1.24
N ALA A 149 9.78 -0.08 2.34
CA ALA A 149 8.53 0.03 3.06
C ALA A 149 8.72 0.35 4.53
N THR A 150 7.68 0.94 5.13
CA THR A 150 7.55 1.08 6.57
C THR A 150 6.29 0.40 7.05
N ILE A 151 6.40 -0.39 8.12
CA ILE A 151 5.27 -1.03 8.80
C ILE A 151 5.21 -0.50 10.23
N ALA A 152 4.08 0.10 10.62
CA ALA A 152 3.89 0.56 11.99
C ALA A 152 3.12 -0.49 12.80
N ILE A 153 3.53 -0.71 14.04
CA ILE A 153 2.86 -1.53 15.05
C ILE A 153 2.37 -0.61 16.17
N ASP A 154 1.13 -0.75 16.62
CA ASP A 154 0.58 0.09 17.70
C ASP A 154 1.25 -0.24 19.05
N LYS A 155 1.63 0.77 19.82
CA LYS A 155 2.20 0.57 21.17
C LYS A 155 1.25 -0.14 22.13
N LYS A 156 -0.06 -0.01 21.93
CA LYS A 156 -1.07 -0.75 22.70
C LYS A 156 -0.90 -2.27 22.54
N ASP A 157 -0.52 -2.72 21.36
CA ASP A 157 -0.31 -4.13 21.06
C ASP A 157 1.05 -4.64 21.59
N LEU A 158 1.92 -3.74 22.03
CA LEU A 158 3.20 -4.05 22.68
C LEU A 158 3.07 -4.18 24.21
N GLY A 159 1.88 -3.94 24.77
CA GLY A 159 1.68 -3.89 26.23
C GLY A 159 2.30 -2.67 26.90
N LEU A 160 2.65 -1.64 26.11
CA LEU A 160 3.24 -0.39 26.59
C LEU A 160 2.18 0.70 26.78
N ASN A 161 2.52 1.73 27.56
CA ASN A 161 1.72 2.94 27.63
C ASN A 161 1.52 3.52 26.22
N SER A 162 0.27 3.83 25.85
CA SER A 162 -0.08 4.27 24.50
C SER A 162 0.62 5.57 24.05
N PHE A 163 1.15 6.34 25.00
CA PHE A 163 1.89 7.56 24.79
C PHE A 163 3.20 7.48 25.56
N SER A 164 4.24 6.97 24.92
CA SER A 164 5.59 6.88 25.49
C SER A 164 6.60 7.32 24.44
N ARG A 165 7.74 7.87 24.87
CA ARG A 165 8.91 8.12 24.02
C ARG A 165 10.03 7.11 24.24
N GLU A 166 9.77 6.10 25.06
CA GLU A 166 10.69 4.99 25.27
C GLU A 166 10.99 4.33 23.93
N GLU A 167 12.29 4.15 23.66
CA GLU A 167 12.77 3.45 22.48
C GLU A 167 12.46 1.97 22.59
N ILE A 168 11.94 1.40 21.50
CA ILE A 168 11.60 -0.01 21.40
C ILE A 168 12.63 -0.67 20.49
N SER A 169 13.34 -1.68 21.01
CA SER A 169 14.17 -2.55 20.20
C SER A 169 13.32 -3.64 19.53
N ILE A 170 13.84 -4.23 18.46
CA ILE A 170 13.16 -5.28 17.71
C ILE A 170 12.79 -6.49 18.60
N ASP A 171 13.66 -6.86 19.54
CA ASP A 171 13.48 -8.01 20.44
C ASP A 171 12.37 -7.79 21.47
N GLN A 172 11.93 -6.54 21.66
CA GLN A 172 10.84 -6.18 22.58
C GLN A 172 9.46 -6.25 21.92
N ILE A 173 9.39 -6.46 20.60
CA ILE A 173 8.14 -6.50 19.87
C ILE A 173 7.56 -7.92 19.96
N PRO A 174 6.37 -8.10 20.55
CA PRO A 174 5.76 -9.43 20.63
C PRO A 174 5.41 -9.96 19.24
N ASP A 175 5.64 -11.25 19.03
CA ASP A 175 5.30 -11.97 17.80
C ASP A 175 3.87 -11.72 17.30
N ILE A 176 2.91 -11.63 18.23
CA ILE A 176 1.48 -11.46 17.94
C ILE A 176 1.07 -10.03 17.60
N ALA A 177 1.98 -9.06 17.74
CA ALA A 177 1.66 -7.65 17.54
C ALA A 177 1.24 -7.41 16.08
N LYS A 178 0.18 -6.61 15.87
CA LYS A 178 -0.46 -6.46 14.57
C LYS A 178 0.02 -5.23 13.82
N VAL A 179 -0.09 -5.29 12.50
CA VAL A 179 0.15 -4.14 11.63
C VAL A 179 -0.93 -3.09 11.86
N LYS A 180 -0.50 -1.88 12.16
CA LYS A 180 -1.33 -0.66 12.21
C LYS A 180 -1.33 0.05 10.87
N TYR A 181 -0.15 0.28 10.28
CA TYR A 181 0.02 0.95 9.00
C TYR A 181 1.04 0.22 8.14
N PHE A 182 0.81 0.20 6.83
CA PHE A 182 1.75 -0.33 5.86
C PHE A 182 1.90 0.65 4.70
N THR A 183 3.09 1.21 4.55
CA THR A 183 3.40 2.25 3.56
C THR A 183 4.56 1.82 2.69
N ILE A 184 4.41 1.94 1.37
CA ILE A 184 5.47 1.75 0.38
C ILE A 184 5.98 3.11 -0.09
N TRP A 185 7.29 3.26 -0.17
CA TRP A 185 7.99 4.47 -0.62
C TRP A 185 8.56 4.26 -2.03
N PHE A 186 8.41 5.25 -2.90
CA PHE A 186 8.73 5.17 -4.33
C PHE A 186 10.00 5.94 -4.71
N ASN A 187 10.74 6.42 -3.70
CA ASN A 187 12.00 7.17 -3.81
C ASN A 187 13.03 6.51 -4.74
#